data_AF-A0AAV5B8G0-F1
#
_entry.id   AF-A0AAV5B8G0-F1
#
_cell.length_a   1.000
_cell.length_b   1.000
_cell.length_c   1.000
_cell.angle_alpha   90.00
_cell.angle_beta   90.00
_cell.angle_gamma   90.00
#
_symmetry.space_group_name_H-M   'P 1'
#
loop_
_entity.id
_entity.type
_entity.pdbx_description
1 polymer ?
#
loop_
_entity_poly.entity_id
_entity_poly.type
_entity_poly.pdbx_seq_one_letter_code
_entity_poly.pdbx_strand_id
1 'polypeptide(L)'
;MIEQKGYMDPENKWEYHFEILKHQYGEKANEVAMAQWSELIEEIRMFMDDQQPDVLYSFSSCDGIIAGKGKHSFTIDFYPPASTFSARILRLRNQIVLAMSTTECGTNLYNLLDSLYIIVLYALYDDESGPKLMAWQSEYEQIMTSRLGNQEADDMKRKVLEEILI
;
A
#
# COMPACT_ATOMS: atom_id res chain seq x y z
N MET A 1 -46.20 -14.36 -23.88
CA MET A 1 -44.78 -14.01 -23.81
C MET A 1 -44.32 -14.29 -22.39
N ILE A 2 -43.55 -15.37 -22.22
CA ILE A 2 -43.02 -15.76 -20.91
C ILE A 2 -41.71 -14.98 -20.76
N GLU A 3 -41.64 -14.12 -19.74
CA GLU A 3 -40.39 -13.50 -19.32
C GLU A 3 -39.40 -14.61 -18.95
N GLN A 4 -38.36 -14.79 -19.78
CA GLN A 4 -37.20 -15.56 -19.37
C GLN A 4 -36.49 -14.76 -18.26
N LYS A 5 -36.84 -15.06 -17.00
CA LYS A 5 -35.93 -14.81 -15.89
C LYS A 5 -34.70 -15.67 -16.15
N GLY A 6 -33.66 -15.08 -16.72
CA GLY A 6 -32.37 -15.73 -16.91
C GLY A 6 -31.92 -16.30 -15.58
N TYR A 7 -31.88 -17.62 -15.48
CA TYR A 7 -31.36 -18.32 -14.32
C TYR A 7 -29.85 -18.12 -14.33
N MET A 8 -29.37 -17.16 -13.55
CA MET A 8 -27.95 -17.00 -13.31
C MET A 8 -27.53 -18.11 -12.34
N ASP A 9 -26.59 -18.95 -12.77
CA ASP A 9 -26.01 -20.01 -11.94
C ASP A 9 -25.59 -19.43 -10.58
N PRO A 10 -25.96 -20.05 -9.44
CA PRO A 10 -25.53 -19.64 -8.12
C PRO A 10 -24.02 -19.37 -8.00
N GLU A 11 -23.16 -20.16 -8.68
CA GLU A 11 -21.70 -19.92 -8.69
C GLU A 11 -21.35 -18.63 -9.44
N ASN A 12 -21.99 -18.37 -10.59
CA ASN A 12 -21.82 -17.11 -11.33
C ASN A 12 -22.35 -15.90 -10.54
N LYS A 13 -23.37 -16.09 -9.70
CA LYS A 13 -23.92 -15.03 -8.87
C LYS A 13 -22.99 -14.69 -7.71
N TRP A 14 -22.38 -15.68 -7.06
CA TRP A 14 -21.39 -15.44 -6.01
C TRP A 14 -20.17 -14.70 -6.56
N GLU A 15 -19.57 -15.20 -7.65
CA GLU A 15 -18.38 -14.61 -8.25
C GLU A 15 -18.61 -13.16 -8.70
N TYR A 16 -19.77 -12.89 -9.28
CA TYR A 16 -20.17 -11.54 -9.68
C TYR A 16 -20.19 -10.55 -8.51
N HIS A 17 -20.80 -10.94 -7.38
CA HIS A 17 -20.85 -10.08 -6.19
C HIS A 17 -19.48 -9.94 -5.53
N PHE A 18 -18.69 -11.01 -5.54
CA PHE A 18 -17.35 -11.04 -4.97
C PHE A 18 -16.41 -10.05 -5.67
N GLU A 19 -16.36 -10.07 -7.00
CA GLU A 19 -15.48 -9.19 -7.78
C GLU A 19 -15.84 -7.70 -7.62
N ILE A 20 -17.14 -7.38 -7.50
CA ILE A 20 -17.57 -6.00 -7.23
C ILE A 20 -17.14 -5.55 -5.83
N LEU A 21 -17.36 -6.39 -4.82
CA LEU A 21 -16.99 -6.08 -3.45
C LEU A 21 -15.46 -5.94 -3.32
N LYS A 22 -14.71 -6.85 -3.94
CA LYS A 22 -13.25 -6.82 -4.03
C LYS A 22 -12.74 -5.54 -4.69
N HIS A 23 -13.37 -5.10 -5.79
CA HIS A 23 -13.01 -3.85 -6.43
C HIS A 23 -13.17 -2.65 -5.48
N GLN A 24 -14.34 -2.52 -4.82
CA GLN A 24 -14.61 -1.40 -3.92
C GLN A 24 -13.71 -1.38 -2.68
N TYR A 25 -13.49 -2.55 -2.05
CA TYR A 25 -12.54 -2.64 -0.95
C TYR A 25 -11.10 -2.39 -1.41
N GLY A 26 -10.74 -2.78 -2.62
CA GLY A 26 -9.43 -2.51 -3.22
C GLY A 26 -9.20 -1.01 -3.46
N GLU A 27 -10.21 -0.30 -3.96
CA GLU A 27 -10.16 1.17 -4.08
C GLU A 27 -10.00 1.83 -2.72
N LYS A 28 -10.76 1.39 -1.71
CA LYS A 28 -10.64 1.91 -0.35
C LYS A 28 -9.26 1.62 0.26
N ALA A 29 -8.73 0.42 0.06
CA ALA A 29 -7.41 0.03 0.54
C ALA A 29 -6.33 0.94 -0.05
N ASN A 30 -6.42 1.20 -1.36
CA ASN A 30 -5.48 2.10 -2.02
C ASN A 30 -5.64 3.55 -1.56
N GLU A 31 -6.86 4.04 -1.32
CA GLU A 31 -7.10 5.38 -0.76
C GLU A 31 -6.41 5.53 0.61
N VAL A 32 -6.65 4.58 1.52
CA VAL A 32 -6.05 4.54 2.86
C VAL A 32 -4.53 4.48 2.77
N ALA A 33 -4.01 3.58 1.93
CA ALA A 33 -2.59 3.40 1.72
C ALA A 33 -1.94 4.68 1.19
N MET A 34 -2.56 5.37 0.22
CA MET A 34 -2.02 6.61 -0.35
C MET A 34 -2.03 7.76 0.65
N ALA A 35 -3.00 7.83 1.56
CA ALA A 35 -3.02 8.83 2.62
C ALA A 35 -1.83 8.63 3.59
N GLN A 36 -1.68 7.43 4.14
CA GLN A 36 -0.55 7.09 5.03
C GLN A 36 0.79 7.24 4.30
N TRP A 37 0.82 6.90 3.01
CA TRP A 37 2.00 7.08 2.18
C TRP A 37 2.39 8.55 2.03
N SER A 38 1.42 9.43 1.79
CA SER A 38 1.69 10.87 1.72
C SER A 38 2.27 11.41 3.02
N GLU A 39 1.76 10.98 4.17
CA GLU A 39 2.26 11.39 5.49
C GLU A 39 3.71 10.94 5.71
N LEU A 40 4.02 9.68 5.40
CA LEU A 40 5.39 9.14 5.48
C LEU A 40 6.37 9.92 4.57
N ILE A 41 5.96 10.25 3.34
CA ILE A 41 6.82 11.00 2.43
C ILE A 41 7.13 12.40 2.98
N GLU A 42 6.17 13.06 3.60
CA GLU A 42 6.40 14.36 4.24
C GLU A 42 7.34 14.24 5.44
N GLU A 43 7.19 13.21 6.28
CA GLU A 43 8.13 12.96 7.38
C GLU A 43 9.55 12.72 6.87
N ILE A 44 9.71 11.89 5.84
CA ILE A 44 10.99 11.62 5.21
C ILE A 44 11.58 12.91 4.61
N ARG A 45 10.76 13.75 3.96
CA ARG A 45 11.22 15.05 3.42
C ARG A 45 11.73 15.96 4.54
N MET A 46 10.96 16.12 5.61
CA MET A 46 11.37 16.93 6.76
C MET A 46 12.67 16.42 7.38
N PHE A 47 12.78 15.10 7.57
CA PHE A 47 14.00 14.47 8.09
C PHE A 47 15.22 14.76 7.20
N MET A 48 15.05 14.68 5.89
CA MET A 48 16.13 14.90 4.92
C MET A 48 16.53 16.37 4.85
N ASP A 49 15.57 17.30 4.89
CA ASP A 49 15.85 18.75 4.88
C ASP A 49 16.57 19.23 6.16
N ASP A 50 16.34 18.54 7.29
CA ASP A 50 17.01 18.81 8.56
C ASP A 50 18.40 18.16 8.70
N GLN A 51 18.83 17.29 7.76
CA GLN A 51 20.05 16.49 7.88
C GLN A 51 20.92 16.46 6.61
N GLN A 52 22.20 16.84 6.76
CA GLN A 52 23.34 16.62 5.84
C GLN A 52 23.40 17.50 4.56
N PRO A 53 23.99 18.71 4.62
CA PRO A 53 24.25 19.54 3.43
C PRO A 53 25.21 18.90 2.40
N ASP A 54 25.88 17.80 2.75
CA ASP A 54 26.91 17.16 1.93
C ASP A 54 26.42 15.98 1.09
N VAL A 55 25.16 15.56 1.24
CA VAL A 55 24.55 14.50 0.41
C VAL A 55 23.66 15.16 -0.64
N LEU A 56 24.06 15.04 -1.91
CA LEU A 56 23.19 15.45 -3.02
C LEU A 56 22.04 14.44 -3.15
N TYR A 57 20.86 14.85 -2.71
CA TYR A 57 19.61 14.16 -3.00
C TYR A 57 18.68 15.07 -3.82
N SER A 58 17.82 14.47 -4.62
CA SER A 58 16.71 15.16 -5.28
C SER A 58 15.45 14.36 -5.01
N PHE A 59 14.45 15.02 -4.41
CA PHE A 59 13.08 14.51 -4.39
C PHE A 59 12.41 14.87 -5.71
N SER A 60 12.26 13.88 -6.57
CA SER A 60 11.34 13.98 -7.69
C SER A 60 9.95 13.50 -7.22
N SER A 61 8.89 14.08 -7.78
CA SER A 61 7.50 13.63 -7.57
C SER A 61 7.26 12.19 -8.04
N CYS A 62 8.20 11.63 -8.82
CA CYS A 62 8.10 10.31 -9.42
C CYS A 62 9.26 9.36 -9.06
N ASP A 63 10.42 9.86 -8.62
CA ASP A 63 11.67 9.07 -8.59
C ASP A 63 12.32 8.93 -7.21
N GLY A 64 11.62 9.40 -6.17
CA GLY A 64 12.06 9.31 -4.80
C GLY A 64 13.44 9.90 -4.50
N ILE A 65 14.35 9.19 -3.81
CA ILE A 65 15.70 9.68 -3.48
C ILE A 65 16.71 9.14 -4.50
N ILE A 66 17.39 10.04 -5.20
CA ILE A 66 18.63 9.75 -5.92
C ILE A 66 19.79 10.14 -5.02
N ALA A 67 20.62 9.19 -4.59
CA ALA A 67 21.81 9.51 -3.79
C ALA A 67 23.06 8.79 -4.30
N GLY A 68 24.20 9.50 -4.25
CA GLY A 68 25.52 8.99 -4.64
C GLY A 68 26.33 9.97 -5.50
N LYS A 69 27.60 9.60 -5.79
CA LYS A 69 28.48 10.30 -6.75
C LYS A 69 28.99 9.32 -7.80
N GLY A 70 28.88 9.68 -9.08
CA GLY A 70 29.45 8.90 -10.19
C GLY A 70 28.76 7.55 -10.40
N LYS A 71 29.54 6.46 -10.49
CA LYS A 71 29.02 5.11 -10.82
C LYS A 71 28.26 4.41 -9.69
N HIS A 72 28.19 5.01 -8.50
CA HIS A 72 27.53 4.45 -7.31
C HIS A 72 26.25 5.22 -6.94
N SER A 73 25.58 5.83 -7.93
CA SER A 73 24.25 6.39 -7.71
C SER A 73 23.21 5.28 -7.59
N PHE A 74 22.34 5.37 -6.59
CA PHE A 74 21.14 4.54 -6.51
C PHE A 74 19.90 5.42 -6.51
N THR A 75 18.79 4.81 -6.94
CA THR A 75 17.45 5.42 -6.92
C THR A 75 16.60 4.60 -5.98
N ILE A 76 15.97 5.26 -5.02
CA ILE A 76 14.94 4.69 -4.16
C ILE A 76 13.60 5.20 -4.68
N ASP A 77 12.80 4.30 -5.24
CA ASP A 77 11.46 4.58 -5.72
C ASP A 77 10.47 4.61 -4.54
N PHE A 78 9.94 5.81 -4.29
CA PHE A 78 8.90 6.07 -3.30
C PHE A 78 7.48 5.88 -3.86
N TYR A 79 7.24 5.43 -5.08
CA TYR A 79 5.87 5.13 -5.56
C TYR A 79 5.73 3.71 -6.10
N PRO A 80 6.05 2.67 -5.31
CA PRO A 80 5.91 1.30 -5.77
C PRO A 80 4.44 0.93 -6.01
N PRO A 81 4.10 0.24 -7.11
CA PRO A 81 2.72 -0.12 -7.41
C PRO A 81 2.24 -1.25 -6.48
N ALA A 82 1.49 -0.91 -5.42
CA ALA A 82 0.92 -1.87 -4.48
C ALA A 82 -0.39 -1.36 -3.87
N SER A 83 -1.28 -2.30 -3.52
CA SER A 83 -2.65 -2.03 -3.03
C SER A 83 -2.72 -1.60 -1.57
N THR A 84 -1.79 -2.05 -0.72
CA THR A 84 -1.77 -1.75 0.72
C THR A 84 -0.55 -0.95 1.14
N PHE A 85 -0.64 -0.27 2.28
CA PHE A 85 0.47 0.49 2.84
C PHE A 85 1.65 -0.43 3.20
N SER A 86 1.40 -1.51 3.95
CA SER A 86 2.41 -2.54 4.26
C SER A 86 3.18 -3.03 3.03
N ALA A 87 2.50 -3.35 1.92
CA ALA A 87 3.17 -3.82 0.72
C ALA A 87 4.09 -2.76 0.09
N ARG A 88 3.70 -1.48 0.13
CA ARG A 88 4.53 -0.35 -0.32
C ARG A 88 5.76 -0.20 0.58
N ILE A 89 5.57 -0.26 1.89
CA ILE A 89 6.62 -0.16 2.91
C ILE A 89 7.66 -1.28 2.78
N LEU A 90 7.21 -2.54 2.62
CA LEU A 90 8.11 -3.67 2.45
C LEU A 90 8.98 -3.55 1.19
N ARG A 91 8.43 -3.01 0.10
CA ARG A 91 9.20 -2.75 -1.13
C ARG A 91 10.23 -1.64 -0.91
N LEU A 92 9.83 -0.53 -0.29
CA LEU A 92 10.74 0.56 0.04
C LEU A 92 11.89 0.10 0.94
N ARG A 93 11.58 -0.67 2.00
CA ARG A 93 12.58 -1.30 2.87
C ARG A 93 13.60 -2.11 2.10
N ASN A 94 13.17 -2.94 1.15
CA ASN A 94 14.07 -3.77 0.35
C ASN A 94 15.00 -2.91 -0.52
N GLN A 95 14.50 -1.82 -1.09
CA GLN A 95 15.32 -0.87 -1.85
C GLN A 95 16.40 -0.22 -0.98
N ILE A 96 16.05 0.20 0.23
CA ILE A 96 17.00 0.79 1.20
C ILE A 96 18.08 -0.22 1.59
N VAL A 97 17.71 -1.46 1.93
CA VAL A 97 18.67 -2.52 2.29
C VAL A 97 19.64 -2.81 1.14
N LEU A 98 19.15 -2.85 -0.11
CA LEU A 98 20.00 -3.02 -1.27
C LEU A 98 21.00 -1.86 -1.43
N ALA A 99 20.54 -0.61 -1.27
CA ALA A 99 21.41 0.56 -1.31
C ALA A 99 22.49 0.53 -0.21
N MET A 100 22.12 0.15 1.02
CA MET A 100 23.05 -0.01 2.14
C MET A 100 24.12 -1.06 1.85
N SER A 101 23.75 -2.19 1.22
CA SER A 101 24.70 -3.27 0.90
C SER A 101 25.82 -2.86 -0.05
N THR A 102 25.60 -1.79 -0.82
CA THR A 102 26.56 -1.23 -1.77
C THR A 102 27.26 0.04 -1.27
N THR A 103 26.91 0.50 -0.06
CA THR A 103 27.44 1.73 0.54
C THR A 103 28.42 1.39 1.65
N GLU A 104 29.55 2.09 1.70
CA GLU A 104 30.54 1.90 2.76
C GLU A 104 29.97 2.29 4.13
N CYS A 105 30.08 1.37 5.09
CA CYS A 105 29.58 1.55 6.46
C CYS A 105 30.25 2.76 7.15
N GLY A 106 29.46 3.55 7.86
CA GLY A 106 29.94 4.74 8.59
C GLY A 106 30.08 6.01 7.73
N THR A 107 29.82 5.93 6.42
CA THR A 107 29.70 7.14 5.58
C THR A 107 28.41 7.90 5.88
N ASN A 108 28.38 9.21 5.57
CA ASN A 108 27.15 10.02 5.71
C ASN A 108 25.97 9.43 4.92
N LEU A 109 26.24 8.85 3.74
CA LEU A 109 25.23 8.17 2.93
C LEU A 109 24.69 6.90 3.60
N TYR A 110 25.57 6.10 4.22
CA TYR A 110 25.14 4.94 4.99
C TYR A 110 24.25 5.35 6.18
N ASN A 111 24.64 6.38 6.92
CA ASN A 111 23.87 6.86 8.08
C ASN A 111 22.50 7.41 7.68
N LEU A 112 22.42 8.07 6.51
CA LEU A 112 21.16 8.52 5.93
C LEU A 112 20.23 7.33 5.60
N LEU A 113 20.76 6.31 4.93
CA LEU A 113 20.03 5.08 4.61
C LEU A 113 19.58 4.31 5.86
N ASP A 114 20.44 4.25 6.88
CA ASP A 114 20.13 3.61 8.16
C ASP A 114 18.98 4.33 8.88
N SER A 115 18.99 5.67 8.86
CA SER A 115 17.89 6.47 9.41
C SER A 115 16.58 6.29 8.64
N LEU A 116 16.64 6.30 7.30
CA LEU A 116 15.48 6.00 6.44
C LEU A 116 14.94 4.59 6.71
N TYR A 117 15.81 3.61 6.90
CA TYR A 117 15.42 2.25 7.25
C TYR A 117 14.63 2.23 8.56
N ILE A 118 15.08 2.97 9.58
CA ILE A 118 14.39 3.08 10.87
C ILE A 118 13.01 3.73 10.71
N ILE A 119 12.90 4.86 9.99
CA ILE A 119 11.63 5.55 9.74
C ILE A 119 10.63 4.59 9.06
N VAL A 120 11.08 3.87 8.04
CA VAL A 120 10.25 2.91 7.28
C VAL A 120 9.82 1.72 8.16
N LEU A 121 10.66 1.28 9.09
CA LEU A 121 10.29 0.24 10.05
C LEU A 121 9.21 0.71 11.03
N TYR A 122 9.30 1.94 11.54
CA TYR A 122 8.25 2.49 12.42
C TYR A 122 6.92 2.64 11.68
N ALA A 123 6.95 3.17 10.46
CA ALA A 123 5.76 3.29 9.62
C ALA A 123 5.07 1.93 9.39
N LEU A 124 5.82 0.82 9.29
CA LEU A 124 5.22 -0.51 9.16
C LEU A 124 4.37 -0.91 10.38
N TYR A 125 4.78 -0.50 11.59
CA TYR A 125 4.01 -0.76 12.81
C TYR A 125 2.74 0.09 12.90
N ASP A 126 2.75 1.26 12.27
CA ASP A 126 1.62 2.20 12.23
C ASP A 126 0.69 1.96 11.04
N ASP A 127 0.69 0.75 10.45
CA ASP A 127 -0.22 0.43 9.34
C ASP A 127 -1.69 0.33 9.80
N GLU A 128 -2.47 1.36 9.46
CA GLU A 128 -3.90 1.46 9.73
C GLU A 128 -4.80 0.83 8.63
N SER A 129 -4.24 0.22 7.58
CA SER A 129 -5.02 -0.35 6.46
C SER A 129 -6.06 -1.37 6.94
N GLY A 130 -5.65 -2.33 7.78
CA GLY A 130 -6.53 -3.37 8.32
C GLY A 130 -7.69 -2.81 9.14
N PRO A 131 -7.43 -2.06 10.23
CA PRO A 131 -8.47 -1.45 11.05
C PRO A 131 -9.43 -0.56 10.26
N LYS A 132 -8.93 0.28 9.34
CA LYS A 132 -9.77 1.17 8.53
C LYS A 132 -10.67 0.41 7.57
N LEU A 133 -10.18 -0.66 6.94
CA LEU A 133 -10.99 -1.49 6.04
C LEU A 133 -12.04 -2.31 6.79
N MET A 134 -11.71 -2.83 7.99
CA MET A 134 -12.66 -3.55 8.84
C MET A 134 -13.81 -2.65 9.33
N ALA A 135 -13.52 -1.38 9.62
CA ALA A 135 -14.51 -0.40 10.05
C ALA A 135 -15.31 0.22 8.89
N TRP A 136 -14.82 0.09 7.65
CA TRP A 136 -15.47 0.63 6.48
C TRP A 136 -16.59 -0.29 5.98
N GLN A 137 -17.64 0.32 5.42
CA GLN A 137 -18.77 -0.38 4.86
C GLN A 137 -18.97 0.09 3.41
N SER A 138 -18.90 -0.85 2.49
CA SER A 138 -19.17 -0.61 1.07
C SER A 138 -20.66 -0.35 0.85
N GLU A 139 -20.98 0.58 -0.04
CA GLU A 139 -22.37 0.85 -0.48
C GLU A 139 -23.02 -0.39 -1.12
N TYR A 140 -22.21 -1.28 -1.69
CA TYR A 140 -22.66 -2.50 -2.31
C TYR A 140 -23.06 -3.60 -1.30
N GLU A 141 -22.58 -3.52 -0.05
CA GLU A 141 -22.90 -4.52 0.98
C GLU A 141 -24.41 -4.62 1.22
N GLN A 142 -25.15 -3.51 1.21
CA GLN A 142 -26.61 -3.55 1.38
C GLN A 142 -27.32 -4.29 0.23
N ILE A 143 -26.85 -4.08 -1.01
CA ILE A 143 -27.38 -4.74 -2.20
C ILE A 143 -27.06 -6.23 -2.13
N MET A 144 -25.81 -6.57 -1.83
CA MET A 144 -25.34 -7.95 -1.67
C MET A 144 -26.15 -8.70 -0.61
N THR A 145 -26.31 -8.12 0.58
CA THR A 145 -27.08 -8.70 1.68
C THR A 145 -28.54 -8.98 1.29
N SER A 146 -29.18 -8.08 0.54
CA SER A 146 -30.55 -8.31 0.04
C SER A 146 -30.65 -9.45 -0.98
N ARG A 147 -29.55 -9.79 -1.67
CA ARG A 147 -29.52 -10.77 -2.76
C ARG A 147 -29.03 -12.16 -2.32
N LEU A 148 -28.12 -12.22 -1.36
CA LEU A 148 -27.46 -13.46 -0.89
C LEU A 148 -27.90 -13.85 0.53
N GLY A 149 -28.43 -12.90 1.31
CA GLY A 149 -28.69 -13.08 2.73
C GLY A 149 -27.48 -12.74 3.60
N ASN A 150 -27.71 -12.50 4.89
CA ASN A 150 -26.69 -11.97 5.82
C ASN A 150 -25.45 -12.87 5.91
N GLN A 151 -25.64 -14.19 6.08
CA GLN A 151 -24.53 -15.13 6.31
C GLN A 151 -23.57 -15.19 5.11
N GLU A 152 -24.10 -15.32 3.88
CA GLU A 152 -23.29 -15.39 2.67
C GLU A 152 -22.59 -14.06 2.37
N ALA A 153 -23.26 -12.94 2.64
CA ALA A 153 -22.67 -11.61 2.52
C ALA A 153 -21.49 -11.39 3.48
N ASP A 154 -21.64 -11.80 4.75
CA ASP A 154 -20.58 -11.72 5.76
C ASP A 154 -19.38 -12.60 5.40
N ASP A 155 -19.63 -13.83 4.92
CA ASP A 155 -18.59 -14.74 4.46
C ASP A 155 -17.83 -14.18 3.23
N MET A 156 -18.55 -13.55 2.30
CA MET A 156 -17.97 -12.91 1.13
C MET A 156 -17.09 -11.72 1.52
N LYS A 157 -17.57 -10.86 2.41
CA LYS A 157 -16.82 -9.71 2.95
C LYS A 157 -15.52 -10.17 3.61
N ARG A 158 -15.59 -11.19 4.46
CA ARG A 158 -14.40 -11.75 5.12
C ARG A 158 -13.36 -12.22 4.09
N LYS A 159 -13.79 -12.97 3.07
CA LYS A 159 -12.89 -13.48 2.03
C LYS A 159 -12.26 -12.35 1.19
N VAL A 160 -13.02 -11.29 0.88
CA VAL A 160 -12.48 -10.09 0.21
C VAL A 160 -11.41 -9.41 1.06
N LEU A 161 -11.67 -9.22 2.35
CA LEU A 161 -10.72 -8.60 3.28
C LEU A 161 -9.44 -9.44 3.43
N GLU A 162 -9.56 -10.77 3.49
CA GLU A 162 -8.43 -11.69 3.49
C GLU A 162 -7.58 -11.54 2.22
N GLU A 163 -8.19 -11.45 1.03
CA GLU A 163 -7.45 -11.30 -0.22
C GLU A 163 -6.75 -9.93 -0.39
N ILE A 164 -7.26 -8.88 0.25
CA ILE A 164 -6.71 -7.53 0.12
C ILE A 164 -5.61 -7.27 1.16
N LEU A 165 -5.75 -7.83 2.36
CA LEU A 165 -4.86 -7.57 3.49
C LEU A 165 -3.63 -8.50 3.54
N ILE A 166 -3.61 -9.59 2.76
CA ILE A 166 -2.48 -10.53 2.62
C ILE A 166 -1.59 -10.10 1.44
#